data_AF-A0A9E0CT24-F1
#
_entry.id   AF-A0A9E0CT24-F1
#
_cell.length_a   1.000
_cell.length_b   1.000
_cell.length_c   1.000
_cell.angle_alpha   90.00
_cell.angle_beta   90.00
_cell.angle_gamma   90.00
#
_symmetry.space_group_name_H-M   'P 1'
#
loop_
_entity.id
_entity.type
_entity.pdbx_description
1 polymer ?
#
loop_
_entity_poly.entity_id
_entity_poly.type
_entity_poly.pdbx_seq_one_letter_code
_entity_poly.pdbx_strand_id
1 'polypeptide(L)'
;MASTPFLDAASGRPAAHTPVWFMRQAGRSLPEYRALRGEGSILDAIKVPDLATELTLQPVRRYGVDAAVLYSDIVVPAHAVGFGIDVAPGTGPVCATPFRTAADLARLREFEPEADTPYVLDTVRQMVAELPEQVPLLGFAGAPFTVASYLVEGRPSRTYEHTKRLMHTEPVLWHSLMARLVQHAVASISSQLANGARAFQLFDSWAGALSAVDYERFVLPHSRSVFQQLRALHPEAPGIHFGIGCDHLLEHMLAAGPKVLGLDWRTSILGARVRMGPDLVVQGNLDPALVLAGTDVALDGTDAVLADNRLADGTQHPGHIFNLGHGVQPNTDPEVLTAVAARVHEATRR
;
A
#
# COMPACT_ATOMS: atom_id res chain seq x y z
N MET A 1 -17.57 -16.31 6.11
CA MET A 1 -17.23 -14.89 6.25
C MET A 1 -18.09 -14.10 5.27
N ALA A 2 -18.72 -13.01 5.69
CA ALA A 2 -19.51 -12.18 4.79
C ALA A 2 -18.61 -11.65 3.65
N SER A 3 -19.09 -11.77 2.42
CA SER A 3 -18.41 -11.25 1.24
C SER A 3 -18.68 -9.76 1.12
N THR A 4 -17.65 -8.97 0.80
CA THR A 4 -17.79 -7.52 0.59
C THR A 4 -17.39 -7.16 -0.85
N PRO A 5 -17.85 -6.03 -1.41
CA PRO A 5 -17.49 -5.64 -2.78
C PRO A 5 -15.97 -5.69 -3.03
N PHE A 6 -15.19 -5.20 -2.06
CA PHE A 6 -13.73 -5.26 -2.11
C PHE A 6 -13.18 -6.70 -2.17
N LEU A 7 -13.62 -7.59 -1.26
CA LEU A 7 -13.10 -8.96 -1.20
C LEU A 7 -13.55 -9.80 -2.40
N ASP A 8 -14.71 -9.52 -2.96
CA ASP A 8 -15.19 -10.14 -4.20
C ASP A 8 -14.32 -9.75 -5.40
N ALA A 9 -14.10 -8.46 -5.61
CA ALA A 9 -13.22 -8.00 -6.69
C ALA A 9 -11.78 -8.51 -6.52
N ALA A 10 -11.25 -8.49 -5.28
CA ALA A 10 -9.93 -9.03 -4.95
C ALA A 10 -9.79 -10.54 -5.25
N SER A 11 -10.91 -11.26 -5.32
CA SER A 11 -10.98 -12.68 -5.66
C SER A 11 -11.37 -12.92 -7.13
N GLY A 12 -11.48 -11.85 -7.94
CA GLY A 12 -11.92 -11.92 -9.33
C GLY A 12 -13.41 -12.25 -9.50
N ARG A 13 -14.21 -12.17 -8.43
CA ARG A 13 -15.65 -12.46 -8.45
C ARG A 13 -16.46 -11.19 -8.73
N PRO A 14 -17.63 -11.32 -9.38
CA PRO A 14 -18.59 -10.23 -9.48
C PRO A 14 -18.95 -9.61 -8.12
N ALA A 15 -18.77 -8.31 -7.98
CA ALA A 15 -19.25 -7.51 -6.86
C ALA A 15 -20.50 -6.70 -7.26
N ALA A 16 -21.21 -6.13 -6.28
CA ALA A 16 -22.39 -5.29 -6.53
C ALA A 16 -22.08 -4.00 -7.33
N HIS A 17 -20.85 -3.51 -7.19
CA HIS A 17 -20.24 -2.42 -7.96
C HIS A 17 -18.72 -2.61 -7.93
N THR A 18 -17.98 -1.86 -8.76
CA THR A 18 -16.52 -1.80 -8.67
C THR A 18 -16.12 -1.13 -7.36
N PRO A 19 -15.44 -1.82 -6.43
CA PRO A 19 -15.07 -1.23 -5.14
C PRO A 19 -14.02 -0.13 -5.31
N VAL A 20 -14.10 0.91 -4.48
CA VAL A 20 -13.17 2.05 -4.48
C VAL A 20 -12.62 2.34 -3.10
N TRP A 21 -11.32 2.62 -3.04
CA TRP A 21 -10.66 3.24 -1.89
C TRP A 21 -9.47 4.06 -2.40
N PHE A 22 -8.87 4.90 -1.56
CA PHE A 22 -7.76 5.75 -1.99
C PHE A 22 -6.50 5.59 -1.13
N MET A 23 -5.35 5.39 -1.76
CA MET A 23 -4.06 5.45 -1.05
C MET A 23 -3.89 6.83 -0.39
N ARG A 24 -3.46 6.86 0.88
CA ARG A 24 -3.40 8.09 1.71
C ARG A 24 -4.76 8.81 1.87
N GLN A 25 -5.87 8.07 1.84
CA GLN A 25 -7.21 8.63 2.11
C GLN A 25 -7.33 9.32 3.47
N ALA A 26 -6.67 8.77 4.51
CA ALA A 26 -6.50 9.44 5.79
C ALA A 26 -5.23 10.29 5.73
N GLY A 27 -5.39 11.61 5.58
CA GLY A 27 -4.25 12.47 5.38
C GLY A 27 -4.57 13.94 5.24
N ARG A 28 -3.51 14.68 4.90
CA ARG A 28 -3.51 16.15 4.90
C ARG A 28 -4.46 16.78 3.89
N SER A 29 -5.15 16.06 3.01
CA SER A 29 -6.22 16.64 2.18
C SER A 29 -7.46 16.98 3.01
N LEU A 30 -7.73 16.22 4.08
CA LEU A 30 -8.91 16.36 4.92
C LEU A 30 -8.77 17.51 5.95
N PRO A 31 -9.72 18.45 6.02
CA PRO A 31 -9.76 19.48 7.07
C PRO A 31 -9.79 18.88 8.48
N GLU A 32 -10.64 17.88 8.71
CA GLU A 32 -10.79 17.18 9.99
C GLU A 32 -9.50 16.43 10.42
N TYR A 33 -8.75 15.89 9.47
CA TYR A 33 -7.42 15.33 9.75
C TYR A 33 -6.46 16.41 10.23
N ARG A 34 -6.41 17.57 9.55
CA ARG A 34 -5.52 18.67 9.91
C ARG A 34 -5.85 19.21 11.31
N ALA A 35 -7.13 19.30 11.65
CA ALA A 35 -7.59 19.75 12.97
C ALA A 35 -7.22 18.79 14.10
N LEU A 36 -7.25 17.47 13.84
CA LEU A 36 -7.08 16.46 14.88
C LEU A 36 -5.64 15.94 15.02
N ARG A 37 -4.91 15.77 13.92
CA ARG A 37 -3.59 15.09 13.91
C ARG A 37 -2.53 15.79 14.78
N GLY A 38 -2.65 17.10 14.96
CA GLY A 38 -1.71 17.90 15.76
C GLY A 38 -0.31 18.05 15.14
N GLU A 39 0.63 18.48 15.97
CA GLU A 39 2.04 18.65 15.63
C GLU A 39 2.84 17.34 15.81
N GLY A 40 4.13 17.35 15.51
CA GLY A 40 5.01 16.17 15.69
C GLY A 40 5.07 15.22 14.49
N SER A 41 5.62 14.03 14.72
CA SER A 41 5.78 12.97 13.72
C SER A 41 4.47 12.21 13.49
N ILE A 42 4.30 11.57 12.33
CA ILE A 42 3.18 10.62 12.15
C ILE A 42 3.33 9.44 13.12
N LEU A 43 4.56 9.07 13.48
CA LEU A 43 4.84 7.97 14.40
C LEU A 43 4.32 8.24 15.82
N ASP A 44 4.23 9.50 16.22
CA ASP A 44 3.65 9.89 17.52
C ASP A 44 2.14 9.67 17.51
N ALA A 45 1.46 10.06 16.43
CA ALA A 45 0.03 9.87 16.28
C ALA A 45 -0.36 8.38 16.21
N ILE A 46 0.46 7.54 15.55
CA ILE A 46 0.22 6.09 15.46
C ILE A 46 0.27 5.43 16.85
N LYS A 47 1.07 5.96 17.79
CA LYS A 47 1.19 5.44 19.16
C LYS A 47 -0.03 5.73 20.05
N VAL A 48 -1.01 6.48 19.55
CA VAL A 48 -2.25 6.81 20.25
C VAL A 48 -3.41 6.10 19.52
N PRO A 49 -3.84 4.90 19.96
CA PRO A 49 -4.79 4.08 19.21
C PRO A 49 -6.09 4.80 18.87
N ASP A 50 -6.73 5.46 19.85
CA ASP A 50 -7.99 6.18 19.64
C ASP A 50 -7.86 7.29 18.56
N LEU A 51 -6.71 7.97 18.53
CA LEU A 51 -6.42 8.98 17.51
C LEU A 51 -6.23 8.32 16.14
N ALA A 52 -5.42 7.26 16.06
CA ALA A 52 -5.19 6.55 14.81
C ALA A 52 -6.49 5.96 14.23
N THR A 53 -7.35 5.40 15.10
CA THR A 53 -8.69 4.89 14.76
C THR A 53 -9.57 6.00 14.18
N GLU A 54 -9.69 7.14 14.87
CA GLU A 54 -10.48 8.26 14.36
C GLU A 54 -9.96 8.76 13.01
N LEU A 55 -8.63 8.94 12.86
CA LEU A 55 -8.03 9.36 11.59
C LEU A 55 -8.29 8.35 10.46
N THR A 56 -8.30 7.05 10.74
CA THR A 56 -8.64 6.02 9.74
C THR A 56 -10.13 6.06 9.36
N LEU A 57 -11.04 6.38 10.28
CA LEU A 57 -12.49 6.41 10.03
C LEU A 57 -12.96 7.63 9.21
N GLN A 58 -12.26 8.76 9.30
CA GLN A 58 -12.60 9.99 8.56
C GLN A 58 -12.89 9.77 7.07
N PRO A 59 -11.99 9.17 6.26
CA PRO A 59 -12.25 8.94 4.84
C PRO A 59 -13.37 7.94 4.57
N VAL A 60 -13.61 6.96 5.47
CA VAL A 60 -14.72 6.01 5.32
C VAL A 60 -16.05 6.75 5.45
N ARG A 61 -16.19 7.60 6.48
CA ARG A 61 -17.39 8.41 6.71
C ARG A 61 -17.62 9.45 5.62
N ARG A 62 -16.55 10.08 5.12
CA ARG A 62 -16.65 11.16 4.13
C ARG A 62 -16.90 10.65 2.71
N TYR A 63 -16.13 9.66 2.26
CA TYR A 63 -16.12 9.24 0.86
C TYR A 63 -17.02 8.03 0.59
N GLY A 64 -17.42 7.28 1.62
CA GLY A 64 -18.18 6.03 1.43
C GLY A 64 -17.37 4.93 0.75
N VAL A 65 -16.05 4.89 0.95
CA VAL A 65 -15.15 3.89 0.33
C VAL A 65 -15.44 2.46 0.77
N ASP A 66 -15.11 1.50 -0.09
CA ASP A 66 -15.34 0.06 0.10
C ASP A 66 -14.21 -0.66 0.84
N ALA A 67 -13.17 0.06 1.26
CA ALA A 67 -12.12 -0.45 2.14
C ALA A 67 -11.50 0.67 2.96
N ALA A 68 -11.10 0.34 4.19
CA ALA A 68 -10.31 1.21 5.05
C ALA A 68 -8.85 0.74 5.04
N VAL A 69 -7.90 1.65 4.93
CA VAL A 69 -6.48 1.33 5.16
C VAL A 69 -6.04 1.91 6.48
N LEU A 70 -5.36 1.11 7.29
CA LEU A 70 -4.86 1.51 8.61
C LEU A 70 -4.05 2.81 8.52
N TYR A 71 -4.27 3.76 9.43
CA TYR A 71 -3.41 4.92 9.58
C TYR A 71 -2.11 4.48 10.28
N SER A 72 -1.08 4.25 9.48
CA SER A 72 0.25 3.84 9.94
C SER A 72 1.32 4.32 8.95
N ASP A 73 2.58 3.91 9.14
CA ASP A 73 3.69 4.18 8.22
C ASP A 73 4.49 2.91 7.93
N ILE A 74 5.05 2.80 6.72
CA ILE A 74 5.83 1.64 6.27
C ILE A 74 7.11 1.41 7.09
N VAL A 75 7.61 2.43 7.79
CA VAL A 75 8.83 2.33 8.61
C VAL A 75 8.56 2.01 10.09
N VAL A 76 7.29 1.85 10.49
CA VAL A 76 6.92 1.56 11.89
C VAL A 76 7.69 0.38 12.49
N PRO A 77 7.82 -0.80 11.83
CA PRO A 77 8.60 -1.91 12.39
C PRO A 77 10.06 -1.54 12.66
N ALA A 78 10.73 -0.89 11.69
CA ALA A 78 12.12 -0.47 11.83
C ALA A 78 12.31 0.61 12.92
N HIS A 79 11.34 1.52 13.07
CA HIS A 79 11.32 2.48 14.17
C HIS A 79 11.16 1.78 15.53
N ALA A 80 10.19 0.88 15.64
CA ALA A 80 9.83 0.21 16.89
C ALA A 80 10.96 -0.66 17.45
N VAL A 81 11.73 -1.32 16.57
CA VAL A 81 12.91 -2.09 17.01
C VAL A 81 14.12 -1.23 17.41
N GLY A 82 14.02 0.10 17.25
CA GLY A 82 15.07 1.04 17.64
C GLY A 82 16.17 1.24 16.59
N PHE A 83 15.89 1.04 15.29
CA PHE A 83 16.92 1.21 14.26
C PHE A 83 17.42 2.67 14.14
N GLY A 84 16.61 3.64 14.56
CA GLY A 84 16.92 5.08 14.46
C GLY A 84 16.35 5.76 13.22
N ILE A 85 15.24 5.26 12.70
CA ILE A 85 14.43 5.90 11.65
C ILE A 85 13.20 6.59 12.25
N ASP A 86 12.88 7.78 11.75
CA ASP A 86 11.70 8.57 12.11
C ASP A 86 11.09 9.19 10.83
N VAL A 87 9.96 9.88 10.93
CA VAL A 87 9.28 10.56 9.82
C VAL A 87 9.27 12.07 10.07
N ALA A 88 10.20 12.76 9.40
CA ALA A 88 10.34 14.20 9.50
C ALA A 88 9.21 14.93 8.75
N PRO A 89 8.53 15.92 9.36
CA PRO A 89 7.47 16.68 8.70
C PRO A 89 7.90 17.28 7.35
N GLY A 90 7.17 16.94 6.29
CA GLY A 90 7.42 17.45 4.94
C GLY A 90 8.59 16.81 4.20
N THR A 91 9.41 16.02 4.88
CA THR A 91 10.50 15.25 4.25
C THR A 91 10.11 13.79 4.10
N GLY A 92 9.46 13.17 5.10
CA GLY A 92 9.18 11.73 5.11
C GLY A 92 10.21 10.97 5.96
N PRO A 93 10.40 9.66 5.73
CA PRO A 93 11.29 8.85 6.57
C PRO A 93 12.76 9.31 6.49
N VAL A 94 13.39 9.50 7.65
CA VAL A 94 14.78 9.91 7.83
C VAL A 94 15.44 9.01 8.88
N CYS A 95 16.61 8.46 8.55
CA CYS A 95 17.41 7.63 9.44
C CYS A 95 18.63 8.43 9.91
N ALA A 96 18.76 8.62 11.22
CA ALA A 96 19.86 9.38 11.81
C ALA A 96 21.22 8.70 11.60
N THR A 97 21.25 7.38 11.61
CA THR A 97 22.46 6.57 11.37
C THR A 97 22.18 5.54 10.27
N PRO A 98 22.43 5.90 8.99
CA PRO A 98 22.13 5.03 7.87
C PRO A 98 22.87 3.69 7.92
N PHE A 99 22.28 2.66 7.33
CA PHE A 99 22.85 1.32 7.20
C PHE A 99 24.04 1.34 6.23
N ARG A 100 25.24 0.95 6.67
CA ARG A 100 26.47 0.97 5.85
C ARG A 100 27.24 -0.33 5.86
N THR A 101 27.19 -1.08 6.96
CA THR A 101 28.07 -2.22 7.22
C THR A 101 27.32 -3.42 7.79
N ALA A 102 27.97 -4.59 7.81
CA ALA A 102 27.39 -5.79 8.43
C ALA A 102 27.05 -5.62 9.91
N ALA A 103 27.78 -4.78 10.64
CA ALA A 103 27.49 -4.49 12.05
C ALA A 103 26.13 -3.79 12.23
N ASP A 104 25.67 -3.03 11.24
CA ASP A 104 24.37 -2.34 11.30
C ASP A 104 23.19 -3.31 11.31
N LEU A 105 23.36 -4.57 10.86
CA LEU A 105 22.32 -5.59 10.94
C LEU A 105 21.87 -5.86 12.38
N ALA A 106 22.77 -5.71 13.35
CA ALA A 106 22.45 -5.93 14.76
C ALA A 106 21.41 -4.93 15.30
N ARG A 107 21.32 -3.72 14.72
CA ARG A 107 20.31 -2.72 15.08
C ARG A 107 18.93 -3.10 14.57
N LEU A 108 18.85 -3.90 13.51
CA LEU A 108 17.60 -4.41 12.97
C LEU A 108 17.30 -5.78 13.60
N ARG A 109 17.06 -5.79 14.91
CA ARG A 109 16.69 -7.00 15.66
C ARG A 109 15.37 -7.60 15.17
N GLU A 110 15.03 -8.77 15.67
CA GLU A 110 13.70 -9.35 15.45
C GLU A 110 12.60 -8.38 15.91
N PHE A 111 11.51 -8.33 15.15
CA PHE A 111 10.36 -7.48 15.40
C PHE A 111 9.23 -8.34 15.96
N GLU A 112 8.78 -8.02 17.17
CA GLU A 112 7.73 -8.74 17.89
C GLU A 112 6.52 -7.80 18.04
N PRO A 113 5.51 -7.87 17.16
CA PRO A 113 4.44 -6.88 17.09
C PRO A 113 3.70 -6.62 18.41
N GLU A 114 3.50 -7.67 19.21
CA GLU A 114 2.82 -7.62 20.52
C GLU A 114 3.61 -6.82 21.56
N ALA A 115 4.95 -6.87 21.51
CA ALA A 115 5.82 -6.14 22.43
C ALA A 115 6.20 -4.77 21.89
N ASP A 116 6.53 -4.69 20.61
CA ASP A 116 7.11 -3.52 19.97
C ASP A 116 6.05 -2.52 19.47
N THR A 117 4.87 -3.01 19.07
CA THR A 117 3.78 -2.19 18.50
C THR A 117 2.40 -2.59 19.01
N PRO A 118 2.17 -2.80 20.33
CA PRO A 118 0.85 -3.16 20.84
C PRO A 118 -0.22 -2.13 20.45
N TYR A 119 0.17 -0.85 20.38
CA TYR A 119 -0.67 0.26 19.93
C TYR A 119 -1.21 0.09 18.51
N VAL A 120 -0.45 -0.52 17.59
CA VAL A 120 -0.95 -0.81 16.23
C VAL A 120 -2.04 -1.88 16.29
N LEU A 121 -1.86 -2.90 17.13
CA LEU A 121 -2.82 -3.98 17.28
C LEU A 121 -4.10 -3.51 17.99
N ASP A 122 -3.97 -2.60 18.96
CA ASP A 122 -5.12 -1.91 19.55
C ASP A 122 -5.93 -1.15 18.51
N THR A 123 -5.27 -0.34 17.67
CA THR A 123 -5.94 0.37 16.55
C THR A 123 -6.63 -0.61 15.61
N VAL A 124 -5.98 -1.72 15.22
CA VAL A 124 -6.60 -2.73 14.34
C VAL A 124 -7.87 -3.31 14.98
N ARG A 125 -7.84 -3.66 16.27
CA ARG A 125 -9.02 -4.20 16.98
C ARG A 125 -10.15 -3.17 17.09
N GLN A 126 -9.82 -1.91 17.40
CA GLN A 126 -10.80 -0.82 17.43
C GLN A 126 -11.44 -0.62 16.05
N MET A 127 -10.62 -0.54 15.00
CA MET A 127 -11.09 -0.41 13.62
C MET A 127 -12.02 -1.54 13.20
N VAL A 128 -11.70 -2.79 13.54
CA VAL A 128 -12.56 -3.94 13.22
C VAL A 128 -13.91 -3.87 13.94
N ALA A 129 -13.94 -3.30 15.15
CA ALA A 129 -15.18 -3.11 15.90
C ALA A 129 -16.02 -1.93 15.39
N GLU A 130 -15.39 -0.88 14.85
CA GLU A 130 -16.05 0.36 14.46
C GLU A 130 -16.41 0.46 12.96
N LEU A 131 -15.73 -0.29 12.09
CA LEU A 131 -16.01 -0.25 10.66
C LEU A 131 -17.38 -0.84 10.33
N PRO A 132 -18.09 -0.28 9.33
CA PRO A 132 -19.25 -0.94 8.76
C PRO A 132 -18.90 -2.34 8.28
N GLU A 133 -19.82 -3.30 8.45
CA GLU A 133 -19.59 -4.72 8.09
C GLU A 133 -19.12 -4.91 6.63
N GLN A 134 -19.56 -4.03 5.72
CA GLN A 134 -19.20 -4.08 4.30
C GLN A 134 -17.83 -3.46 3.96
N VAL A 135 -17.15 -2.82 4.90
CA VAL A 135 -15.87 -2.12 4.67
C VAL A 135 -14.75 -2.87 5.39
N PRO A 136 -14.02 -3.78 4.71
CA PRO A 136 -12.89 -4.46 5.31
C PRO A 136 -11.75 -3.48 5.65
N LEU A 137 -11.05 -3.76 6.76
CA LEU A 137 -9.76 -3.15 7.06
C LEU A 137 -8.65 -3.85 6.27
N LEU A 138 -7.82 -3.05 5.61
CA LEU A 138 -6.59 -3.46 4.93
C LEU A 138 -5.40 -3.24 5.86
N GLY A 139 -4.68 -4.32 6.13
CA GLY A 139 -3.35 -4.23 6.72
C GLY A 139 -2.30 -3.85 5.67
N PHE A 140 -1.11 -3.44 6.10
CA PHE A 140 -0.01 -3.20 5.17
C PHE A 140 1.36 -3.22 5.81
N ALA A 141 2.38 -3.30 4.95
CA ALA A 141 3.77 -3.01 5.29
C ALA A 141 4.53 -2.45 4.07
N GLY A 142 5.68 -1.85 4.31
CA GLY A 142 6.64 -1.56 3.25
C GLY A 142 7.28 -2.85 2.74
N ALA A 143 7.52 -2.93 1.43
CA ALA A 143 8.30 -4.00 0.85
C ALA A 143 9.77 -3.90 1.32
N PRO A 144 10.49 -5.04 1.43
CA PRO A 144 11.87 -5.06 1.89
C PRO A 144 12.79 -4.07 1.15
N PHE A 145 12.67 -3.96 -0.17
CA PHE A 145 13.52 -3.05 -0.97
C PHE A 145 13.26 -1.60 -0.61
N THR A 146 11.99 -1.21 -0.54
CA THR A 146 11.59 0.16 -0.22
C THR A 146 12.04 0.58 1.18
N VAL A 147 11.86 -0.29 2.18
CA VAL A 147 12.32 0.00 3.55
C VAL A 147 13.85 0.03 3.62
N ALA A 148 14.54 -0.96 3.01
CA ALA A 148 16.00 -0.99 2.94
C ALA A 148 16.57 0.29 2.32
N SER A 149 15.93 0.80 1.26
CA SER A 149 16.32 2.04 0.60
C SER A 149 16.26 3.22 1.57
N TYR A 150 15.23 3.35 2.42
CA TYR A 150 15.23 4.38 3.46
C TYR A 150 16.32 4.20 4.50
N LEU A 151 16.55 2.97 4.96
CA LEU A 151 17.59 2.69 5.96
C LEU A 151 19.00 2.97 5.42
N VAL A 152 19.24 2.68 4.15
CA VAL A 152 20.54 2.87 3.47
C VAL A 152 20.69 4.32 2.98
N GLU A 153 19.73 4.92 2.31
CA GLU A 153 19.87 6.32 1.88
C GLU A 153 19.88 7.28 3.07
N GLY A 154 19.14 6.95 4.13
CA GLY A 154 18.98 7.77 5.32
C GLY A 154 17.92 8.86 5.20
N ARG A 155 17.37 9.06 4.00
CA ARG A 155 16.32 10.05 3.67
C ARG A 155 15.73 9.69 2.31
N PRO A 156 14.63 10.31 1.85
CA PRO A 156 14.15 10.10 0.50
C PRO A 156 15.25 10.46 -0.51
N SER A 157 15.45 9.57 -1.48
CA SER A 157 16.44 9.68 -2.53
C SER A 157 15.74 9.61 -3.89
N ARG A 158 16.30 10.27 -4.89
CA ARG A 158 15.83 10.19 -6.29
C ARG A 158 16.66 9.22 -7.12
N THR A 159 17.91 8.99 -6.72
CA THR A 159 18.90 8.20 -7.47
C THR A 159 19.22 6.86 -6.79
N TYR A 160 19.00 6.76 -5.48
CA TYR A 160 19.26 5.57 -4.64
C TYR A 160 20.71 5.08 -4.75
N GLU A 161 21.65 6.01 -4.84
CA GLU A 161 23.06 5.72 -5.11
C GLU A 161 23.67 4.78 -4.08
N HIS A 162 23.37 4.98 -2.78
CA HIS A 162 23.93 4.14 -1.72
C HIS A 162 23.32 2.75 -1.73
N THR A 163 22.02 2.66 -1.97
CA THR A 163 21.26 1.41 -2.05
C THR A 163 21.74 0.57 -3.21
N LYS A 164 21.79 1.15 -4.42
CA LYS A 164 22.27 0.47 -5.63
C LYS A 164 23.73 0.07 -5.49
N ARG A 165 24.58 0.93 -4.92
CA ARG A 165 25.97 0.57 -4.64
C ARG A 165 26.04 -0.66 -3.73
N LEU A 166 25.32 -0.67 -2.61
CA LEU A 166 25.30 -1.80 -1.67
C LEU A 166 24.84 -3.10 -2.33
N MET A 167 23.78 -3.06 -3.14
CA MET A 167 23.29 -4.23 -3.90
C MET A 167 24.39 -4.86 -4.76
N HIS A 168 25.17 -4.03 -5.46
CA HIS A 168 26.16 -4.47 -6.43
C HIS A 168 27.52 -4.79 -5.82
N THR A 169 27.97 -4.04 -4.82
CA THR A 169 29.30 -4.20 -4.22
C THR A 169 29.32 -5.19 -3.07
N GLU A 170 28.20 -5.35 -2.36
CA GLU A 170 28.10 -6.18 -1.15
C GLU A 170 26.83 -7.06 -1.17
N PRO A 171 26.64 -7.92 -2.18
CA PRO A 171 25.39 -8.65 -2.40
C PRO A 171 25.00 -9.55 -1.22
N VAL A 172 25.97 -10.18 -0.53
CA VAL A 172 25.69 -11.03 0.65
C VAL A 172 25.09 -10.20 1.79
N LEU A 173 25.63 -9.00 2.03
CA LEU A 173 25.12 -8.09 3.05
C LEU A 173 23.74 -7.55 2.65
N TRP A 174 23.56 -7.20 1.37
CA TRP A 174 22.26 -6.80 0.85
C TRP A 174 21.18 -7.86 1.09
N HIS A 175 21.43 -9.12 0.70
CA HIS A 175 20.47 -10.20 0.93
C HIS A 175 20.23 -10.49 2.41
N SER A 176 21.22 -10.28 3.27
CA SER A 176 21.06 -10.41 4.73
C SER A 176 20.15 -9.33 5.31
N LEU A 177 20.31 -8.08 4.87
CA LEU A 177 19.42 -6.96 5.23
C LEU A 177 17.98 -7.23 4.77
N MET A 178 17.83 -7.60 3.51
CA MET A 178 16.52 -7.88 2.92
C MET A 178 15.82 -9.04 3.61
N ALA A 179 16.54 -10.12 3.96
CA ALA A 179 15.97 -11.24 4.70
C ALA A 179 15.43 -10.84 6.08
N ARG A 180 16.10 -9.91 6.78
CA ARG A 180 15.59 -9.36 8.04
C ARG A 180 14.32 -8.53 7.83
N LEU A 181 14.28 -7.71 6.79
CA LEU A 181 13.12 -6.89 6.45
C LEU A 181 11.94 -7.70 5.94
N VAL A 182 12.17 -8.85 5.30
CA VAL A 182 11.11 -9.83 5.00
C VAL A 182 10.41 -10.24 6.27
N GLN A 183 11.15 -10.60 7.32
CA GLN A 183 10.57 -11.04 8.59
C GLN A 183 9.79 -9.91 9.28
N HIS A 184 10.29 -8.67 9.22
CA HIS A 184 9.55 -7.50 9.72
C HIS A 184 8.22 -7.28 8.98
N ALA A 185 8.23 -7.35 7.65
CA ALA A 185 7.03 -7.19 6.84
C ALA A 185 6.01 -8.31 7.11
N VAL A 186 6.48 -9.56 7.19
CA VAL A 186 5.63 -10.73 7.50
C VAL A 186 5.03 -10.60 8.90
N ALA A 187 5.81 -10.31 9.93
CA ALA A 187 5.31 -10.15 11.31
C ALA A 187 4.31 -8.99 11.42
N SER A 188 4.61 -7.85 10.79
CA SER A 188 3.72 -6.69 10.77
C SER A 188 2.37 -7.01 10.11
N ILE A 189 2.37 -7.58 8.90
CA ILE A 189 1.11 -7.90 8.20
C ILE A 189 0.38 -9.05 8.91
N SER A 190 1.10 -10.09 9.33
CA SER A 190 0.50 -11.26 9.98
C SER A 190 -0.23 -10.89 11.27
N SER A 191 0.35 -10.02 12.10
CA SER A 191 -0.30 -9.55 13.33
C SER A 191 -1.53 -8.68 13.06
N GLN A 192 -1.50 -7.84 12.02
CA GLN A 192 -2.68 -7.07 11.58
C GLN A 192 -3.82 -8.00 11.11
N LEU A 193 -3.50 -9.03 10.30
CA LEU A 193 -4.48 -10.03 9.84
C LEU A 193 -5.05 -10.86 11.00
N ALA A 194 -4.18 -11.30 11.93
CA ALA A 194 -4.59 -12.05 13.11
C ALA A 194 -5.53 -11.25 14.04
N ASN A 195 -5.46 -9.92 14.00
CA ASN A 195 -6.33 -9.03 14.77
C ASN A 195 -7.55 -8.51 13.99
N GLY A 196 -7.79 -9.02 12.78
CA GLY A 196 -9.06 -8.84 12.06
C GLY A 196 -8.99 -8.04 10.75
N ALA A 197 -7.81 -7.55 10.35
CA ALA A 197 -7.65 -7.08 8.96
C ALA A 197 -7.95 -8.23 7.98
N ARG A 198 -8.57 -7.92 6.84
CA ARG A 198 -9.15 -8.93 5.93
C ARG A 198 -8.42 -9.09 4.60
N ALA A 199 -7.54 -8.16 4.30
CA ALA A 199 -6.66 -8.14 3.14
C ALA A 199 -5.44 -7.30 3.49
N PHE A 200 -4.41 -7.34 2.64
CA PHE A 200 -3.19 -6.55 2.89
C PHE A 200 -2.56 -5.99 1.63
N GLN A 201 -1.77 -4.92 1.79
CA GLN A 201 -0.95 -4.35 0.73
C GLN A 201 0.53 -4.32 1.11
N LEU A 202 1.39 -4.78 0.19
CA LEU A 202 2.84 -4.62 0.26
C LEU A 202 3.25 -3.46 -0.65
N PHE A 203 3.80 -2.41 -0.05
CA PHE A 203 4.20 -1.19 -0.77
C PHE A 203 5.67 -1.24 -1.18
N ASP A 204 5.94 -1.51 -2.46
CA ASP A 204 7.28 -1.42 -3.05
C ASP A 204 7.46 -0.12 -3.86
N SER A 205 7.25 1.01 -3.19
CA SER A 205 7.16 2.33 -3.80
C SER A 205 8.42 2.79 -4.53
N TRP A 206 9.59 2.21 -4.26
CA TRP A 206 10.83 2.60 -4.92
C TRP A 206 11.29 1.62 -6.01
N ALA A 207 10.63 0.46 -6.18
CA ALA A 207 11.07 -0.60 -7.08
C ALA A 207 11.27 -0.12 -8.54
N GLY A 208 10.45 0.82 -9.00
CA GLY A 208 10.52 1.39 -10.35
C GLY A 208 11.86 2.07 -10.67
N ALA A 209 12.70 2.36 -9.67
CA ALA A 209 14.04 2.87 -9.87
C ALA A 209 15.06 1.81 -10.35
N LEU A 210 14.70 0.53 -10.36
CA LEU A 210 15.55 -0.58 -10.77
C LEU A 210 15.31 -1.01 -12.22
N SER A 211 16.33 -1.60 -12.83
CA SER A 211 16.15 -2.39 -14.05
C SER A 211 15.46 -3.71 -13.74
N ALA A 212 14.89 -4.37 -14.75
CA ALA A 212 14.28 -5.70 -14.57
C ALA A 212 15.30 -6.73 -14.03
N VAL A 213 16.53 -6.71 -14.54
CA VAL A 213 17.61 -7.62 -14.10
C VAL A 213 17.97 -7.40 -12.63
N ASP A 214 18.10 -6.14 -12.20
CA ASP A 214 18.40 -5.84 -10.80
C ASP A 214 17.22 -6.21 -9.90
N TYR A 215 15.99 -5.93 -10.32
CA TYR A 215 14.80 -6.30 -9.56
C TYR A 215 14.69 -7.82 -9.40
N GLU A 216 14.85 -8.59 -10.48
CA GLU A 216 14.82 -10.05 -10.48
C GLU A 216 15.86 -10.64 -9.53
N ARG A 217 17.09 -10.10 -9.56
CA ARG A 217 18.20 -10.62 -8.76
C ARG A 217 18.09 -10.23 -7.29
N PHE A 218 17.80 -8.96 -7.01
CA PHE A 218 18.02 -8.37 -5.68
C PHE A 218 16.74 -8.12 -4.88
N VAL A 219 15.57 -8.09 -5.51
CA VAL A 219 14.30 -7.71 -4.87
C VAL A 219 13.25 -8.82 -4.94
N LEU A 220 12.99 -9.35 -6.13
CA LEU A 220 11.95 -10.36 -6.38
C LEU A 220 12.01 -11.56 -5.40
N PRO A 221 13.17 -12.15 -5.07
CA PRO A 221 13.21 -13.29 -4.14
C PRO A 221 12.63 -12.95 -2.76
N HIS A 222 12.80 -11.70 -2.32
CA HIS A 222 12.37 -11.24 -0.99
C HIS A 222 10.89 -10.86 -1.00
N SER A 223 10.41 -10.14 -2.00
CA SER A 223 8.97 -9.87 -2.15
C SER A 223 8.20 -11.18 -2.30
N ARG A 224 8.74 -12.15 -3.06
CA ARG A 224 8.18 -13.51 -3.16
C ARG A 224 8.13 -14.20 -1.79
N SER A 225 9.19 -14.10 -1.00
CA SER A 225 9.22 -14.69 0.35
C SER A 225 8.14 -14.12 1.27
N VAL A 226 7.90 -12.80 1.22
CA VAL A 226 6.82 -12.14 1.99
C VAL A 226 5.46 -12.72 1.60
N PHE A 227 5.11 -12.74 0.31
CA PHE A 227 3.82 -13.27 -0.15
C PHE A 227 3.67 -14.77 0.13
N GLN A 228 4.73 -15.57 -0.04
CA GLN A 228 4.68 -17.01 0.24
C GLN A 228 4.40 -17.30 1.72
N GLN A 229 5.11 -16.64 2.63
CA GLN A 229 4.92 -16.82 4.07
C GLN A 229 3.54 -16.33 4.52
N LEU A 230 3.12 -15.14 4.07
CA LEU A 230 1.80 -14.61 4.41
C LEU A 230 0.67 -15.49 3.87
N ARG A 231 0.77 -16.03 2.67
CA ARG A 231 -0.22 -16.97 2.13
C ARG A 231 -0.27 -18.29 2.91
N ALA A 232 0.87 -18.77 3.42
CA ALA A 232 0.90 -19.98 4.24
C ALA A 232 0.22 -19.75 5.61
N LEU A 233 0.40 -18.57 6.20
CA LEU A 233 -0.18 -18.19 7.49
C LEU A 233 -1.65 -17.76 7.38
N HIS A 234 -2.01 -17.07 6.29
CA HIS A 234 -3.30 -16.40 6.07
C HIS A 234 -3.82 -16.65 4.64
N PRO A 235 -4.17 -17.89 4.26
CA PRO A 235 -4.51 -18.25 2.88
C PRO A 235 -5.73 -17.51 2.30
N GLU A 236 -6.64 -17.10 3.18
CA GLU A 236 -7.87 -16.39 2.82
C GLU A 236 -7.64 -14.91 2.51
N ALA A 237 -6.58 -14.29 3.05
CA ALA A 237 -6.33 -12.86 2.90
C ALA A 237 -5.73 -12.55 1.51
N PRO A 238 -6.41 -11.79 0.63
CA PRO A 238 -5.80 -11.36 -0.61
C PRO A 238 -4.71 -10.31 -0.34
N GLY A 239 -3.54 -10.55 -0.94
CA GLY A 239 -2.41 -9.63 -0.91
C GLY A 239 -2.32 -8.80 -2.18
N ILE A 240 -2.10 -7.49 -2.02
CA ILE A 240 -1.86 -6.53 -3.09
C ILE A 240 -0.37 -6.21 -3.15
N HIS A 241 0.23 -6.22 -4.34
CA HIS A 241 1.58 -5.71 -4.56
C HIS A 241 1.50 -4.40 -5.33
N PHE A 242 1.96 -3.30 -4.73
CA PHE A 242 1.89 -1.97 -5.36
C PHE A 242 3.28 -1.33 -5.44
N GLY A 243 3.61 -0.77 -6.61
CA GLY A 243 4.82 0.00 -6.86
C GLY A 243 4.54 1.08 -7.90
N ILE A 244 5.21 2.23 -7.78
CA ILE A 244 5.06 3.35 -8.71
C ILE A 244 6.21 3.33 -9.73
N GLY A 245 5.91 3.67 -10.98
CA GLY A 245 6.86 3.65 -12.10
C GLY A 245 7.35 2.24 -12.41
N CYS A 246 6.49 1.24 -12.19
CA CYS A 246 6.86 -0.17 -12.24
C CYS A 246 6.31 -0.89 -13.49
N ASP A 247 5.87 -0.18 -14.53
CA ASP A 247 5.30 -0.80 -15.75
C ASP A 247 6.22 -1.88 -16.34
N HIS A 248 7.54 -1.62 -16.37
CA HIS A 248 8.57 -2.55 -16.84
C HIS A 248 8.90 -3.69 -15.86
N LEU A 249 8.30 -3.70 -14.67
CA LEU A 249 8.52 -4.68 -13.61
C LEU A 249 7.25 -5.49 -13.28
N LEU A 250 6.10 -5.20 -13.88
CA LEU A 250 4.81 -5.77 -13.49
C LEU A 250 4.77 -7.31 -13.54
N GLU A 251 5.35 -7.94 -14.56
CA GLU A 251 5.43 -9.40 -14.66
C GLU A 251 6.26 -9.99 -13.51
N HIS A 252 7.35 -9.33 -13.12
CA HIS A 252 8.17 -9.74 -11.99
C HIS A 252 7.43 -9.54 -10.66
N MET A 253 6.73 -8.42 -10.50
CA MET A 253 5.90 -8.14 -9.33
C MET A 253 4.76 -9.15 -9.18
N LEU A 254 4.14 -9.56 -10.29
CA LEU A 254 3.13 -10.62 -10.32
C LEU A 254 3.75 -11.99 -10.01
N ALA A 255 4.95 -12.29 -10.49
CA ALA A 255 5.69 -13.52 -10.19
C ALA A 255 6.16 -13.62 -8.72
N ALA A 256 6.01 -12.55 -7.92
CA ALA A 256 6.16 -12.61 -6.46
C ALA A 256 4.99 -13.34 -5.79
N GLY A 257 3.82 -13.39 -6.45
CA GLY A 257 2.62 -14.11 -6.00
C GLY A 257 1.53 -13.31 -5.27
N PRO A 258 1.33 -11.99 -5.49
CA PRO A 258 0.13 -11.32 -4.99
C PRO A 258 -1.14 -11.87 -5.65
N LYS A 259 -2.30 -11.70 -5.00
CA LYS A 259 -3.61 -11.94 -5.66
C LYS A 259 -4.03 -10.73 -6.51
N VAL A 260 -3.60 -9.53 -6.13
CA VAL A 260 -3.96 -8.27 -6.80
C VAL A 260 -2.70 -7.49 -7.16
N LEU A 261 -2.62 -6.99 -8.38
CA LEU A 261 -1.53 -6.13 -8.83
C LEU A 261 -1.96 -4.67 -8.83
N GLY A 262 -1.25 -3.82 -8.07
CA GLY A 262 -1.49 -2.39 -8.06
C GLY A 262 -0.80 -1.71 -9.25
N LEU A 263 -1.56 -0.93 -10.02
CA LEU A 263 -1.10 -0.22 -11.19
C LEU A 263 -1.03 1.28 -10.92
N ASP A 264 0.02 1.94 -11.40
CA ASP A 264 0.02 3.40 -11.51
C ASP A 264 -0.66 3.84 -12.81
N TRP A 265 -0.85 5.15 -12.98
CA TRP A 265 -1.61 5.73 -14.09
C TRP A 265 -0.93 5.62 -15.46
N ARG A 266 0.31 5.12 -15.53
CA ARG A 266 1.08 4.99 -16.77
C ARG A 266 0.80 3.67 -17.47
N THR A 267 0.25 2.68 -16.75
CA THR A 267 -0.08 1.35 -17.27
C THR A 267 -1.57 1.23 -17.52
N SER A 268 -2.00 1.01 -18.78
CA SER A 268 -3.39 0.62 -19.07
C SER A 268 -3.76 -0.71 -18.39
N ILE A 269 -4.97 -0.79 -17.83
CA ILE A 269 -5.58 -2.01 -17.28
C ILE A 269 -5.71 -3.06 -18.38
N LEU A 270 -6.22 -2.68 -19.55
CA LEU A 270 -6.32 -3.58 -20.71
C LEU A 270 -4.92 -4.05 -21.14
N GLY A 271 -3.95 -3.14 -21.23
CA GLY A 271 -2.57 -3.47 -21.56
C GLY A 271 -1.94 -4.48 -20.58
N ALA A 272 -2.19 -4.30 -19.27
CA ALA A 272 -1.73 -5.23 -18.24
C ALA A 272 -2.35 -6.64 -18.43
N ARG A 273 -3.65 -6.73 -18.72
CA ARG A 273 -4.34 -8.01 -18.98
C ARG A 273 -3.89 -8.69 -20.27
N VAL A 274 -3.57 -7.92 -21.32
CA VAL A 274 -2.98 -8.48 -22.55
C VAL A 274 -1.62 -9.14 -22.26
N ARG A 275 -0.80 -8.52 -21.40
CA ARG A 275 0.54 -9.03 -21.04
C ARG A 275 0.49 -10.21 -20.07
N MET A 276 -0.37 -10.15 -19.07
CA MET A 276 -0.32 -11.04 -17.89
C MET A 276 -1.52 -11.99 -17.76
N GLY A 277 -2.51 -11.88 -18.65
CA GLY A 277 -3.68 -12.74 -18.70
C GLY A 277 -4.99 -12.01 -18.44
N PRO A 278 -6.10 -12.45 -19.05
CA PRO A 278 -7.39 -11.78 -18.95
C PRO A 278 -7.93 -11.75 -17.51
N ASP A 279 -7.65 -12.79 -16.71
CA ASP A 279 -8.17 -12.93 -15.35
C ASP A 279 -7.39 -12.11 -14.29
N LEU A 280 -6.41 -11.28 -14.71
CA LEU A 280 -5.63 -10.47 -13.79
C LEU A 280 -6.53 -9.52 -12.99
N VAL A 281 -6.45 -9.65 -11.67
CA VAL A 281 -7.08 -8.72 -10.71
C VAL A 281 -6.16 -7.53 -10.49
N VAL A 282 -6.67 -6.33 -10.76
CA VAL A 282 -5.90 -5.09 -10.66
C VAL A 282 -6.48 -4.12 -9.65
N GLN A 283 -5.63 -3.28 -9.08
CA GLN A 283 -6.01 -2.11 -8.31
C GLN A 283 -5.48 -0.82 -8.96
N GLY A 284 -6.31 0.22 -9.05
CA GLY A 284 -5.93 1.51 -9.62
C GLY A 284 -6.90 1.97 -10.73
N ASN A 285 -6.51 2.88 -11.61
CA ASN A 285 -5.19 3.53 -11.62
C ASN A 285 -5.26 5.02 -11.98
N LEU A 286 -6.32 5.70 -11.55
CA LEU A 286 -6.53 7.13 -11.84
C LEU A 286 -5.32 7.99 -11.45
N ASP A 287 -4.86 8.86 -12.35
CA ASP A 287 -3.78 9.81 -12.04
C ASP A 287 -4.23 10.81 -10.96
N PRO A 288 -3.55 10.88 -9.80
CA PRO A 288 -3.87 11.85 -8.75
C PRO A 288 -3.84 13.32 -9.22
N ALA A 289 -3.12 13.64 -10.30
CA ALA A 289 -3.11 14.97 -10.89
C ALA A 289 -4.47 15.39 -11.45
N LEU A 290 -5.30 14.45 -11.94
CA LEU A 290 -6.65 14.74 -12.41
C LEU A 290 -7.57 15.13 -11.26
N VAL A 291 -7.41 14.48 -10.10
CA VAL A 291 -8.12 14.84 -8.86
C VAL A 291 -7.73 16.24 -8.39
N LEU A 292 -6.46 16.63 -8.54
CA LEU A 292 -6.02 18.01 -8.26
C LEU A 292 -6.59 19.04 -9.23
N ALA A 293 -6.86 18.65 -10.47
CA ALA A 293 -7.35 19.56 -11.50
C ALA A 293 -8.83 19.96 -11.29
N GLY A 294 -9.56 19.24 -10.44
CA GLY A 294 -10.95 19.53 -10.07
C GLY A 294 -11.92 18.45 -10.52
N THR A 295 -13.19 18.61 -10.14
CA THR A 295 -14.23 17.58 -10.27
C THR A 295 -14.41 17.09 -11.70
N ASP A 296 -14.67 17.96 -12.67
CA ASP A 296 -14.99 17.54 -14.04
C ASP A 296 -13.85 16.72 -14.67
N VAL A 297 -12.60 17.19 -14.52
CA VAL A 297 -11.41 16.50 -15.03
C VAL A 297 -11.19 15.15 -14.34
N ALA A 298 -11.44 15.08 -13.04
CA ALA A 298 -11.34 13.84 -12.28
C ALA A 298 -12.41 12.82 -12.69
N LEU A 299 -13.64 13.27 -12.97
CA LEU A 299 -14.73 12.41 -13.41
C LEU A 299 -14.50 11.89 -14.84
N ASP A 300 -13.99 12.72 -15.75
CA ASP A 300 -13.58 12.29 -17.09
C ASP A 300 -12.49 11.22 -17.03
N GLY A 301 -11.47 11.43 -16.18
CA GLY A 301 -10.42 10.44 -15.94
C GLY A 301 -10.96 9.15 -15.30
N THR A 302 -11.92 9.27 -14.39
CA THR A 302 -12.60 8.12 -13.77
C THR A 302 -13.33 7.29 -14.81
N ASP A 303 -14.10 7.94 -15.70
CA ASP A 303 -14.82 7.27 -16.77
C ASP A 303 -13.88 6.60 -17.77
N ALA A 304 -12.72 7.21 -18.06
CA ALA A 304 -11.68 6.61 -18.90
C ALA A 304 -11.09 5.34 -18.28
N VAL A 305 -10.78 5.34 -16.98
CA VAL A 305 -10.29 4.15 -16.25
C VAL A 305 -11.35 3.05 -16.25
N LEU A 306 -12.63 3.39 -16.00
CA LEU A 306 -13.73 2.43 -16.03
C LEU A 306 -13.98 1.89 -17.44
N ALA A 307 -13.74 2.67 -18.49
CA ALA A 307 -13.81 2.22 -19.87
C ALA A 307 -12.68 1.23 -20.20
N ASP A 308 -11.45 1.50 -19.74
CA ASP A 308 -10.28 0.63 -19.92
C ASP A 308 -10.42 -0.74 -19.22
N ASN A 309 -11.29 -0.84 -18.21
CA ASN A 309 -11.61 -2.09 -17.52
C ASN A 309 -12.75 -2.92 -18.17
N ARG A 310 -13.41 -2.43 -19.21
CA ARG A 310 -14.56 -3.14 -19.81
C ARG A 310 -14.15 -4.41 -20.56
N LEU A 311 -15.04 -5.39 -20.51
CA LEU A 311 -15.02 -6.59 -21.35
C LEU A 311 -15.57 -6.28 -22.74
N ALA A 312 -15.35 -7.22 -23.68
CA ALA A 312 -15.81 -7.09 -25.07
C ALA A 312 -17.34 -7.00 -25.21
N ASP A 313 -18.09 -7.54 -24.24
CA ASP A 313 -19.56 -7.44 -24.18
C ASP A 313 -20.06 -6.11 -23.57
N GLY A 314 -19.14 -5.20 -23.24
CA GLY A 314 -19.43 -3.89 -22.66
C GLY A 314 -19.62 -3.89 -21.14
N THR A 315 -19.59 -5.05 -20.47
CA THR A 315 -19.70 -5.17 -19.02
C THR A 315 -18.37 -4.86 -18.32
N GLN A 316 -18.41 -4.57 -17.03
CA GLN A 316 -17.19 -4.35 -16.22
C GLN A 316 -16.54 -5.68 -15.85
N HIS A 317 -15.22 -5.79 -16.09
CA HIS A 317 -14.47 -6.95 -15.62
C HIS A 317 -14.52 -7.04 -14.08
N PRO A 318 -14.78 -8.22 -13.48
CA PRO A 318 -14.97 -8.36 -12.04
C PRO A 318 -13.70 -8.13 -11.20
N GLY A 319 -12.52 -8.45 -11.74
CA GLY A 319 -11.22 -8.26 -11.09
C GLY A 319 -10.67 -6.83 -11.17
N HIS A 320 -11.39 -5.84 -10.66
CA HIS A 320 -10.91 -4.45 -10.58
C HIS A 320 -11.32 -3.79 -9.26
N ILE A 321 -10.33 -3.24 -8.57
CA ILE A 321 -10.53 -2.34 -7.43
C ILE A 321 -10.10 -0.94 -7.86
N PHE A 322 -11.04 -0.01 -7.97
CA PHE A 322 -10.71 1.36 -8.33
C PHE A 322 -9.88 2.00 -7.22
N ASN A 323 -8.80 2.66 -7.63
CA ASN A 323 -7.97 3.46 -6.75
C ASN A 323 -7.25 4.52 -7.60
N LEU A 324 -6.59 5.45 -6.93
CA LEU A 324 -5.59 6.28 -7.58
C LEU A 324 -4.34 5.45 -7.91
N GLY A 325 -3.55 5.88 -8.89
CA GLY A 325 -2.25 5.32 -9.22
C GLY A 325 -1.11 5.73 -8.26
N HIS A 326 -1.37 6.65 -7.34
CA HIS A 326 -0.52 6.99 -6.20
C HIS A 326 -1.35 7.66 -5.09
N GLY A 327 -0.73 8.06 -3.98
CA GLY A 327 -1.46 8.58 -2.82
C GLY A 327 -2.06 9.96 -3.08
N VAL A 328 -3.20 10.22 -2.42
CA VAL A 328 -3.87 11.53 -2.40
C VAL A 328 -2.87 12.62 -2.04
N GLN A 329 -2.93 13.74 -2.77
CA GLN A 329 -2.04 14.87 -2.55
C GLN A 329 -2.57 15.79 -1.45
N PRO A 330 -1.71 16.44 -0.64
CA PRO A 330 -2.15 17.28 0.47
C PRO A 330 -3.08 18.44 0.10
N ASN A 331 -2.99 18.91 -1.15
CA ASN A 331 -3.77 20.05 -1.67
C ASN A 331 -5.03 19.61 -2.44
N THR A 332 -5.32 18.30 -2.49
CA THR A 332 -6.55 17.79 -3.09
C THR A 332 -7.77 18.29 -2.31
N ASP A 333 -8.75 18.82 -3.04
CA ASP A 333 -10.08 19.08 -2.50
C ASP A 333 -10.78 17.73 -2.22
N PRO A 334 -11.13 17.43 -0.96
CA PRO A 334 -11.77 16.17 -0.62
C PRO A 334 -13.12 15.97 -1.32
N GLU A 335 -13.85 17.02 -1.71
CA GLU A 335 -15.12 16.87 -2.43
C GLU A 335 -14.95 16.21 -3.81
N VAL A 336 -13.77 16.40 -4.44
CA VAL A 336 -13.45 15.73 -5.72
C VAL A 336 -13.35 14.22 -5.51
N LEU A 337 -12.75 13.76 -4.41
CA LEU A 337 -12.66 12.33 -4.09
C LEU A 337 -14.03 11.73 -3.75
N THR A 338 -14.88 12.49 -3.04
CA THR A 338 -16.29 12.11 -2.82
C THR A 338 -17.01 11.90 -4.15
N ALA A 339 -16.86 12.84 -5.09
CA ALA A 339 -17.47 12.75 -6.42
C ALA A 339 -16.94 11.55 -7.22
N VAL A 340 -15.63 11.30 -7.20
CA VAL A 340 -15.01 10.13 -7.85
C VAL A 340 -15.56 8.83 -7.28
N ALA A 341 -15.61 8.67 -5.96
CA ALA A 341 -16.13 7.46 -5.32
C ALA A 341 -17.60 7.20 -5.72
N ALA A 342 -18.44 8.24 -5.61
CA ALA A 342 -19.84 8.16 -6.01
C ALA A 342 -20.01 7.80 -7.50
N ARG A 343 -19.20 8.39 -8.38
CA ARG A 343 -19.21 8.11 -9.82
C ARG A 343 -18.86 6.66 -10.12
N VAL A 344 -17.83 6.12 -9.47
CA VAL A 344 -17.45 4.71 -9.62
C VAL A 344 -18.61 3.79 -9.22
N HIS A 345 -19.23 4.04 -8.07
CA HIS A 345 -20.38 3.26 -7.60
C HIS A 345 -21.58 3.34 -8.54
N GLU A 346 -21.93 4.53 -9.02
CA GLU A 346 -23.07 4.75 -9.91
C GLU A 346 -22.85 4.07 -11.27
N ALA A 347 -21.68 4.28 -11.88
CA ALA A 347 -21.39 3.80 -13.23
C ALA A 347 -21.20 2.27 -13.33
N THR A 348 -20.98 1.59 -12.20
CA THR A 348 -20.64 0.16 -12.17
C THR A 348 -21.60 -0.70 -11.38
N ARG A 349 -22.70 -0.11 -10.88
CA ARG A 349 -23.75 -0.83 -10.15
C ARG A 349 -24.35 -1.95 -10.99
N ARG A 350 -24.60 -3.10 -10.36
CA ARG A 350 -25.14 -4.32 -10.98
C ARG A 350 -26.50 -4.69 -10.43
#